data_AF-A0A6S7E360-F1
#
_entry.id   AF-A0A6S7E360-F1
#
_cell.length_a   1.000
_cell.length_b   1.000
_cell.length_c   1.000
_cell.angle_alpha   90.00
_cell.angle_beta   90.00
_cell.angle_gamma   90.00
#
_symmetry.space_group_name_H-M   'P 1'
#
loop_
_entity.id
_entity.type
_entity.pdbx_description
1 polymer ?
#
loop_
_entity_poly.entity_id
_entity_poly.type
_entity_poly.pdbx_seq_one_letter_code
_entity_poly.pdbx_strand_id
1 'polypeptide(L)'
;MKDDDEINEFAAAALVQMSPDLLRSFTSRAPKKGESKKLRAKKVGAHLTYSRKELLRFDEYLRKPWPSEDGKRPRVPTPIQNEVKTESFLQCAVCHSHHDTCEIAHIEPVALSKCNHPHNLIYLCANHHTKFDKQGVLGPVEEVREYVAGFKKTLLYVTRVKWGSHANSIAECYSLAQLCQHLKKEIEAIRGKATAGQLGSYEKLADDAVDRLKASTVKGKRERSNQKDTSTSEDLWAKLELSVQKPTRRARLASAAALTLDDEFRAAAGFVDCPLCKGNGLHGDSVCPVCCGELQVDSAWAKSIDLEPYTLVKCPLCKGAGKHDGEDCPVCHGDRKMERRFADLVDVADFDDVDCPLCEGAGRWQGDDCPECSGNCRMQRHAAERVDVSAYDEVDCPLCEGAGWWRGDDCPECHGNRQIPKHAADRVDLPAYDEVDCPVCDGSGRSENGDDCRACGGERQVTQGQRDSIDLSDYKHIKCRLCKGSGQMDGTDCPPCGGEGAMPRWVYDEIDWSRFESVKCSLCRGSGTFRGTDCGRCGGEGTLLRQDAERDW
;
A
#
# COMPACT_ATOMS: atom_id res chain seq x y z
N MET A 1 -2.46 -49.70 6.36
CA MET A 1 -1.92 -48.38 6.75
C MET A 1 -0.89 -48.02 5.71
N LYS A 2 -1.27 -47.23 4.69
CA LYS A 2 -0.33 -46.79 3.65
C LYS A 2 0.53 -45.68 4.25
N ASP A 3 1.84 -45.76 4.06
CA ASP A 3 2.81 -44.78 4.54
C ASP A 3 2.33 -43.36 4.23
N ASP A 4 2.13 -42.55 5.28
CA ASP A 4 2.09 -41.10 5.14
C ASP A 4 3.45 -40.70 4.56
N ASP A 5 3.45 -39.93 3.47
CA ASP A 5 4.67 -39.45 2.79
C ASP A 5 5.43 -38.51 3.75
N GLU A 6 6.31 -39.11 4.56
CA GLU A 6 7.16 -38.45 5.53
C GLU A 6 8.28 -37.72 4.78
N ILE A 7 8.33 -36.41 4.95
CA ILE A 7 9.36 -35.56 4.34
C ILE A 7 10.32 -35.07 5.41
N ASN A 8 11.61 -34.96 5.07
CA ASN A 8 12.58 -34.38 5.99
C ASN A 8 12.33 -32.88 6.21
N GLU A 9 12.94 -32.33 7.26
CA GLU A 9 12.77 -30.92 7.65
C GLU A 9 13.15 -29.88 6.60
N PHE A 10 14.04 -30.19 5.66
CA PHE A 10 14.41 -29.28 4.58
C PHE A 10 13.37 -29.27 3.46
N ALA A 11 12.88 -30.45 3.09
CA ALA A 11 11.74 -30.59 2.17
C ALA A 11 10.48 -29.97 2.77
N ALA A 12 10.25 -30.15 4.08
CA ALA A 12 9.20 -29.49 4.83
C ALA A 12 9.36 -27.96 4.77
N ALA A 13 10.55 -27.45 5.07
CA ALA A 13 10.84 -26.02 5.04
C ALA A 13 10.64 -25.39 3.66
N ALA A 14 11.02 -26.11 2.60
CA ALA A 14 10.77 -25.69 1.22
C ALA A 14 9.27 -25.64 0.90
N LEU A 15 8.51 -26.65 1.36
CA LEU A 15 7.09 -26.78 1.10
C LEU A 15 6.26 -25.63 1.68
N VAL A 16 6.51 -25.27 2.95
CA VAL A 16 5.73 -24.24 3.66
C VAL A 16 6.45 -22.89 3.78
N GLN A 17 7.61 -22.74 3.13
CA GLN A 17 8.40 -21.50 3.09
C GLN A 17 8.75 -20.96 4.48
N MET A 18 9.11 -21.86 5.39
CA MET A 18 9.53 -21.56 6.77
C MET A 18 10.76 -22.37 7.11
N SER A 19 11.75 -21.78 7.77
CA SER A 19 13.01 -22.46 8.05
C SER A 19 12.83 -23.73 8.89
N PRO A 20 13.78 -24.70 8.80
CA PRO A 20 13.78 -25.87 9.66
C PRO A 20 13.75 -25.49 11.16
N ASP A 21 14.40 -24.40 11.55
CA ASP A 21 14.42 -23.94 12.93
C ASP A 21 13.05 -23.43 13.39
N LEU A 22 12.32 -22.73 12.52
CA LEU A 22 10.95 -22.33 12.80
C LEU A 22 10.04 -23.56 12.93
N LEU A 23 10.16 -24.56 12.05
CA LEU A 23 9.40 -25.81 12.13
C LEU A 23 9.69 -26.61 13.41
N ARG A 24 10.95 -26.71 13.82
CA ARG A 24 11.34 -27.29 15.13
C ARG A 24 10.69 -26.53 16.28
N SER A 25 10.63 -25.20 16.19
CA SER A 25 10.03 -24.37 17.23
C SER A 25 8.53 -24.66 17.38
N PHE A 26 7.81 -24.86 16.27
CA PHE A 26 6.39 -25.22 16.26
C PHE A 26 6.13 -26.66 16.72
N THR A 27 7.11 -27.53 16.55
CA THR A 27 7.08 -28.88 17.13
C THR A 27 7.19 -28.83 18.65
N SER A 28 8.01 -27.91 19.15
CA SER A 28 8.28 -27.79 20.59
C SER A 28 7.20 -27.00 21.33
N ARG A 29 6.63 -25.96 20.71
CA ARG A 29 5.72 -24.99 21.34
C ARG A 29 4.56 -24.62 20.43
N ALA A 30 3.39 -24.37 21.03
CA ALA A 30 2.24 -23.86 20.31
C ALA A 30 2.49 -22.40 19.91
N PRO A 31 2.24 -22.01 18.65
CA PRO A 31 2.56 -20.67 18.16
C PRO A 31 1.53 -19.61 18.58
N LYS A 32 0.23 -19.97 18.62
CA LYS A 32 -0.86 -19.05 18.97
C LYS A 32 -1.07 -19.03 20.49
N LYS A 33 -1.19 -17.82 21.06
CA LYS A 33 -1.40 -17.61 22.49
C LYS A 33 -2.74 -18.24 22.91
N GLY A 34 -2.74 -19.00 24.00
CA GLY A 34 -3.95 -19.65 24.53
C GLY A 34 -4.31 -20.98 23.86
N GLU A 35 -3.59 -21.38 22.81
CA GLU A 35 -3.81 -22.65 22.12
C GLU A 35 -2.72 -23.68 22.45
N SER A 36 -3.07 -24.97 22.32
CA SER A 36 -2.15 -26.09 22.59
C SER A 36 -1.64 -26.80 21.33
N LYS A 37 -2.10 -26.37 20.15
CA LYS A 37 -1.79 -27.03 18.87
C LYS A 37 -0.31 -26.83 18.50
N LYS A 38 0.42 -27.95 18.38
CA LYS A 38 1.82 -28.04 17.95
C LYS A 38 1.94 -28.82 16.65
N LEU A 39 3.01 -28.56 15.90
CA LEU A 39 3.36 -29.32 14.71
C LEU A 39 3.85 -30.71 15.13
N ARG A 40 3.36 -31.77 14.47
CA ARG A 40 3.76 -33.14 14.77
C ARG A 40 4.96 -33.53 13.91
N ALA A 41 5.97 -34.11 14.55
CA ALA A 41 7.17 -34.57 13.88
C ALA A 41 7.63 -35.93 14.43
N LYS A 42 8.40 -36.67 13.63
CA LYS A 42 9.15 -37.85 14.05
C LYS A 42 10.65 -37.53 13.98
N LYS A 43 11.44 -38.10 14.89
CA LYS A 43 12.89 -37.94 14.88
C LYS A 43 13.52 -39.11 14.14
N VAL A 44 14.31 -38.81 13.11
CA VAL A 44 15.06 -39.81 12.33
C VAL A 44 16.53 -39.38 12.28
N GLY A 45 17.37 -40.04 13.07
CA GLY A 45 18.77 -39.64 13.26
C GLY A 45 18.90 -38.23 13.85
N ALA A 46 19.63 -37.35 13.15
CA ALA A 46 19.82 -35.96 13.53
C ALA A 46 18.70 -35.01 13.07
N HIS A 47 17.79 -35.48 12.22
CA HIS A 47 16.78 -34.65 11.56
C HIS A 47 15.36 -34.96 12.06
N LEU A 48 14.45 -34.01 11.89
CA LEU A 48 13.02 -34.25 12.01
C LEU A 48 12.42 -34.62 10.65
N THR A 49 11.43 -35.50 10.66
CA THR A 49 10.53 -35.76 9.54
C THR A 49 9.12 -35.35 9.93
N TYR A 50 8.35 -34.96 8.92
CA TYR A 50 7.00 -34.47 9.08
C TYR A 50 6.09 -35.23 8.12
N SER A 51 4.89 -35.58 8.58
CA SER A 51 3.82 -35.96 7.67
C SER A 51 3.45 -34.74 6.84
N ARG A 52 3.59 -34.85 5.52
CA ARG A 52 3.27 -33.76 4.58
C ARG A 52 1.86 -33.20 4.83
N LYS A 53 0.87 -34.07 5.03
CA LYS A 53 -0.53 -33.70 5.24
C LYS A 53 -0.73 -32.91 6.53
N GLU A 54 -0.05 -33.30 7.59
CA GLU A 54 -0.11 -32.61 8.88
C GLU A 54 0.53 -31.23 8.77
N LEU A 55 1.69 -31.15 8.11
CA LEU A 55 2.44 -29.91 7.92
C LEU A 55 1.62 -28.83 7.20
N LEU A 56 0.90 -29.19 6.13
CA LEU A 56 0.08 -28.24 5.37
C LEU A 56 -1.15 -27.77 6.13
N ARG A 57 -1.81 -28.67 6.86
CA ARG A 57 -2.91 -28.32 7.76
C ARG A 57 -2.44 -27.40 8.89
N PHE A 58 -1.19 -27.55 9.31
CA PHE A 58 -0.58 -26.67 10.29
C PHE A 58 -0.26 -25.30 9.69
N ASP A 59 0.28 -25.23 8.47
CA ASP A 59 0.51 -23.99 7.72
C ASP A 59 -0.79 -23.18 7.53
N GLU A 60 -1.85 -23.84 7.06
CA GLU A 60 -3.17 -23.22 6.90
C GLU A 60 -3.69 -22.67 8.24
N TYR A 61 -3.55 -23.44 9.31
CA TYR A 61 -3.90 -23.01 10.66
C TYR A 61 -3.12 -21.75 11.08
N LEU A 62 -1.82 -21.65 10.78
CA LEU A 62 -1.00 -20.49 11.06
C LEU A 62 -1.45 -19.24 10.30
N ARG A 63 -2.02 -19.40 9.09
CA ARG A 63 -2.52 -18.28 8.27
C ARG A 63 -3.85 -17.70 8.75
N LYS A 64 -4.63 -18.45 9.52
CA LYS A 64 -5.88 -17.97 10.14
C LYS A 64 -5.60 -16.86 11.17
N PRO A 65 -6.55 -15.95 11.42
CA PRO A 65 -6.47 -14.94 12.48
C PRO A 65 -5.91 -15.49 13.79
N TRP A 66 -5.06 -14.69 14.45
CA TRP A 66 -4.42 -15.05 15.71
C TRP A 66 -5.17 -14.44 16.89
N PRO A 67 -5.27 -15.17 18.02
CA PRO A 67 -5.88 -14.64 19.23
C PRO A 67 -5.22 -13.35 19.71
N SER A 68 -6.04 -12.37 20.09
CA SER A 68 -5.61 -11.12 20.72
C SER A 68 -6.50 -10.77 21.91
N GLU A 69 -5.98 -9.99 22.84
CA GLU A 69 -6.78 -9.33 23.86
C GLU A 69 -7.57 -8.17 23.23
N ASP A 70 -8.72 -7.81 23.81
CA ASP A 70 -9.54 -6.70 23.30
C ASP A 70 -8.73 -5.40 23.22
N GLY A 71 -8.86 -4.71 22.09
CA GLY A 71 -8.12 -3.48 21.78
C GLY A 71 -6.62 -3.68 21.51
N LYS A 72 -6.07 -4.89 21.58
CA LYS A 72 -4.64 -5.16 21.35
C LYS A 72 -4.38 -5.97 20.09
N ARG A 73 -3.22 -5.74 19.47
CA ARG A 73 -2.75 -6.51 18.30
C ARG A 73 -2.19 -7.87 18.75
N PRO A 74 -2.39 -8.97 18.01
CA PRO A 74 -1.76 -10.25 18.32
C PRO A 74 -0.22 -10.11 18.30
N ARG A 75 0.45 -10.48 19.40
CA ARG A 75 1.92 -10.40 19.48
C ARG A 75 2.58 -11.40 18.54
N VAL A 76 3.55 -10.95 17.74
CA VAL A 76 4.38 -11.83 16.90
C VAL A 76 5.34 -12.62 17.80
N PRO A 77 5.31 -13.98 17.81
CA PRO A 77 6.22 -14.79 18.61
C PRO A 77 7.68 -14.65 18.18
N THR A 78 8.62 -14.71 19.14
CA THR A 78 10.06 -14.58 18.88
C THR A 78 10.60 -15.49 17.76
N PRO A 79 10.22 -16.79 17.66
CA PRO A 79 10.67 -17.62 16.54
C PRO A 79 10.27 -17.07 15.17
N ILE A 80 9.07 -16.50 15.04
CA ILE A 80 8.60 -15.87 13.80
C ILE A 80 9.31 -14.55 13.56
N GLN A 81 9.58 -13.76 14.61
CA GLN A 81 10.38 -12.54 14.45
C GLN A 81 11.77 -12.86 13.90
N ASN A 82 12.42 -13.91 14.43
CA ASN A 82 13.72 -14.36 13.96
C ASN A 82 13.66 -14.85 12.51
N GLU A 83 12.62 -15.60 12.15
CA GLU A 83 12.39 -16.04 10.76
C GLU A 83 12.38 -14.87 9.78
N VAL A 84 11.54 -13.86 10.04
CA VAL A 84 11.35 -12.71 9.15
C VAL A 84 12.63 -11.86 9.06
N LYS A 85 13.36 -11.74 10.17
CA LYS A 85 14.68 -11.11 10.19
C LYS A 85 15.67 -11.87 9.32
N THR A 86 15.78 -13.19 9.48
CA THR A 86 16.70 -14.03 8.70
C THR A 86 16.34 -14.06 7.22
N GLU A 87 15.05 -14.09 6.88
CA GLU A 87 14.53 -13.98 5.52
C GLU A 87 15.02 -12.69 4.84
N SER A 88 15.09 -11.59 5.60
CA SER A 88 15.56 -10.28 5.13
C SER A 88 17.07 -10.06 5.34
N PHE A 89 17.85 -11.13 5.58
CA PHE A 89 19.30 -11.07 5.83
C PHE A 89 19.70 -10.17 7.02
N LEU A 90 18.86 -10.12 8.06
CA LEU A 90 19.07 -9.31 9.27
C LEU A 90 19.23 -7.81 8.98
N GLN A 91 18.60 -7.32 7.92
CA GLN A 91 18.63 -5.93 7.49
C GLN A 91 17.28 -5.54 6.89
N CYS A 92 17.08 -4.26 6.62
CA CYS A 92 15.88 -3.79 5.93
C CYS A 92 15.74 -4.52 4.58
N ALA A 93 14.59 -5.15 4.37
CA ALA A 93 14.27 -5.89 3.15
C ALA A 93 14.37 -5.00 1.90
N VAL A 94 14.06 -3.71 2.00
CA VAL A 94 14.02 -2.79 0.86
C VAL A 94 15.39 -2.20 0.55
N CYS A 95 16.09 -1.65 1.55
CA CYS A 95 17.33 -0.90 1.33
C CYS A 95 18.61 -1.63 1.72
N HIS A 96 18.51 -2.85 2.26
CA HIS A 96 19.65 -3.68 2.64
C HIS A 96 20.67 -2.92 3.52
N SER A 97 20.15 -2.09 4.43
CA SER A 97 20.90 -1.27 5.38
C SER A 97 20.18 -1.32 6.73
N HIS A 98 20.80 -0.74 7.75
CA HIS A 98 20.20 -0.51 9.08
C HIS A 98 19.84 -1.78 9.85
N HIS A 99 20.84 -2.65 10.11
CA HIS A 99 20.68 -3.92 10.83
C HIS A 99 19.96 -3.80 12.20
N ASP A 100 20.19 -2.69 12.92
CA ASP A 100 19.79 -2.53 14.32
C ASP A 100 18.51 -1.71 14.53
N THR A 101 17.98 -1.07 13.49
CA THR A 101 16.82 -0.15 13.60
C THR A 101 15.62 -0.59 12.78
N CYS A 102 15.57 -1.89 12.46
CA CYS A 102 14.48 -2.49 11.71
C CYS A 102 13.40 -3.07 12.62
N GLU A 103 12.16 -2.97 12.16
CA GLU A 103 10.96 -3.44 12.80
C GLU A 103 10.15 -4.32 11.83
N ILE A 104 9.24 -5.12 12.38
CA ILE A 104 8.38 -5.99 11.58
C ILE A 104 7.12 -5.21 11.19
N ALA A 105 6.84 -5.17 9.89
CA ALA A 105 5.60 -4.64 9.33
C ALA A 105 4.70 -5.78 8.83
N HIS A 106 3.39 -5.57 8.87
CA HIS A 106 2.41 -6.47 8.26
C HIS A 106 2.08 -6.02 6.83
N ILE A 107 2.14 -6.92 5.86
CA ILE A 107 1.88 -6.61 4.44
C ILE A 107 0.38 -6.38 4.20
N GLU A 108 -0.44 -7.27 4.73
CA GLU A 108 -1.87 -7.05 4.95
C GLU A 108 -2.07 -6.53 6.38
N PRO A 109 -2.72 -5.36 6.55
CA PRO A 109 -2.89 -4.73 7.85
C PRO A 109 -3.38 -5.70 8.93
N VAL A 110 -2.70 -5.71 10.07
CA VAL A 110 -3.04 -6.59 11.21
C VAL A 110 -4.45 -6.32 11.77
N ALA A 111 -4.97 -5.10 11.58
CA ALA A 111 -6.33 -4.74 11.94
C ALA A 111 -7.38 -5.55 11.14
N LEU A 112 -7.04 -5.95 9.91
CA LEU A 112 -7.89 -6.73 9.01
C LEU A 112 -7.63 -8.24 9.17
N SER A 113 -6.37 -8.66 9.01
CA SER A 113 -6.03 -10.09 8.92
C SER A 113 -5.84 -10.78 10.27
N LYS A 114 -5.38 -10.02 11.28
CA LYS A 114 -4.83 -10.55 12.55
C LYS A 114 -3.83 -11.70 12.32
N CYS A 115 -3.13 -11.73 11.19
CA CYS A 115 -2.30 -12.85 10.78
C CYS A 115 -0.81 -12.58 11.03
N ASN A 116 -0.18 -13.40 11.89
CA ASN A 116 1.26 -13.33 12.20
C ASN A 116 2.08 -14.43 11.49
N HIS A 117 1.53 -15.05 10.45
CA HIS A 117 2.28 -15.99 9.64
C HIS A 117 3.43 -15.24 8.90
N PRO A 118 4.65 -15.80 8.78
CA PRO A 118 5.78 -15.15 8.10
C PRO A 118 5.46 -14.56 6.72
N HIS A 119 4.64 -15.25 5.91
CA HIS A 119 4.14 -14.74 4.63
C HIS A 119 3.56 -13.32 4.65
N ASN A 120 2.95 -12.90 5.77
CA ASN A 120 2.32 -11.58 5.93
C ASN A 120 3.24 -10.56 6.61
N LEU A 121 4.50 -10.90 6.88
CA LEU A 121 5.42 -10.09 7.66
C LEU A 121 6.65 -9.71 6.84
N ILE A 122 7.15 -8.49 6.99
CA ILE A 122 8.39 -8.02 6.34
C ILE A 122 9.23 -7.20 7.32
N TYR A 123 10.56 -7.27 7.23
CA TYR A 123 11.49 -6.55 8.12
C TYR A 123 11.95 -5.25 7.46
N LEU A 124 11.60 -4.09 8.03
CA LEU A 124 11.83 -2.77 7.44
C LEU A 124 12.51 -1.82 8.44
N CYS A 125 13.43 -0.96 7.99
CA CYS A 125 13.97 0.10 8.84
C CYS A 125 12.93 1.16 9.13
N ALA A 126 13.06 1.92 10.23
CA ALA A 126 12.11 2.98 10.62
C ALA A 126 11.71 3.92 9.47
N ASN A 127 12.67 4.27 8.60
CA ASN A 127 12.40 5.12 7.42
C ASN A 127 11.52 4.44 6.36
N HIS A 128 11.74 3.15 6.07
CA HIS A 128 10.91 2.41 5.10
C HIS A 128 9.61 1.93 5.72
N HIS A 129 9.61 1.64 7.03
CA HIS A 129 8.44 1.26 7.80
C HIS A 129 7.45 2.42 7.90
N THR A 130 7.90 3.62 8.27
CA THR A 130 7.05 4.84 8.28
C THR A 130 6.52 5.19 6.88
N LYS A 131 7.36 5.03 5.84
CA LYS A 131 6.94 5.26 4.45
C LYS A 131 5.88 4.25 3.97
N PHE A 132 5.98 3.00 4.43
CA PHE A 132 5.02 1.94 4.18
C PHE A 132 3.69 2.19 4.92
N ASP A 133 3.76 2.68 6.17
CA ASP A 133 2.57 2.90 7.01
C ASP A 133 1.83 4.23 6.73
N LYS A 134 2.53 5.32 6.41
CA LYS A 134 1.95 6.69 6.53
C LYS A 134 1.95 7.57 5.29
N GLN A 135 2.91 7.43 4.38
CA GLN A 135 3.27 8.59 3.55
C GLN A 135 3.16 8.41 2.07
N GLY A 136 3.06 7.18 1.57
CA GLY A 136 2.95 7.02 0.15
C GLY A 136 4.03 7.75 -0.67
N VAL A 137 5.23 7.87 -0.11
CA VAL A 137 6.43 8.30 -0.83
C VAL A 137 7.23 7.08 -1.33
N LEU A 138 6.77 5.88 -0.97
CA LEU A 138 6.79 4.74 -1.87
C LEU A 138 5.43 4.55 -2.60
N GLY A 139 4.42 5.41 -2.38
CA GLY A 139 3.06 5.64 -2.99
C GLY A 139 1.82 5.46 -2.04
N PRO A 140 0.74 6.30 -2.00
CA PRO A 140 -0.59 5.79 -1.66
C PRO A 140 -1.16 5.07 -2.89
N VAL A 141 -2.18 4.21 -2.71
CA VAL A 141 -2.93 3.43 -3.73
C VAL A 141 -2.21 2.15 -4.21
N GLU A 142 -2.83 0.98 -3.99
CA GLU A 142 -2.58 -0.40 -4.49
C GLU A 142 -1.17 -0.84 -4.99
N GLU A 143 -0.53 -0.09 -5.88
CA GLU A 143 0.69 -0.41 -6.65
C GLU A 143 1.96 -0.63 -5.79
N VAL A 144 2.04 0.03 -4.63
CA VAL A 144 3.17 -0.11 -3.69
C VAL A 144 3.04 -1.35 -2.84
N ARG A 145 1.79 -1.65 -2.45
CA ARG A 145 1.45 -2.87 -1.75
C ARG A 145 1.73 -4.05 -2.66
N GLU A 146 1.45 -3.91 -3.96
CA GLU A 146 1.86 -4.88 -4.99
C GLU A 146 3.38 -5.02 -5.08
N TYR A 147 4.16 -3.94 -5.08
CA TYR A 147 5.63 -4.02 -5.06
C TYR A 147 6.15 -4.76 -3.82
N VAL A 148 5.70 -4.39 -2.62
CA VAL A 148 6.16 -5.00 -1.35
C VAL A 148 5.69 -6.45 -1.26
N ALA A 149 4.46 -6.76 -1.68
CA ALA A 149 3.96 -8.12 -1.75
C ALA A 149 4.72 -8.95 -2.79
N GLY A 150 5.05 -8.39 -3.96
CA GLY A 150 5.87 -9.02 -4.99
C GLY A 150 7.31 -9.27 -4.51
N PHE A 151 7.90 -8.31 -3.82
CA PHE A 151 9.21 -8.47 -3.22
C PHE A 151 9.20 -9.51 -2.09
N LYS A 152 8.16 -9.54 -1.25
CA LYS A 152 7.96 -10.59 -0.24
C LYS A 152 7.86 -11.97 -0.89
N LYS A 153 7.08 -12.11 -1.97
CA LYS A 153 7.01 -13.36 -2.73
C LYS A 153 8.40 -13.79 -3.19
N THR A 154 9.23 -12.85 -3.65
CA THR A 154 10.63 -13.10 -4.01
C THR A 154 11.46 -13.59 -2.83
N LEU A 155 11.33 -12.99 -1.64
CA LEU A 155 12.04 -13.42 -0.42
C LEU A 155 11.62 -14.83 0.06
N LEU A 156 10.31 -15.11 0.07
CA LEU A 156 9.78 -16.43 0.40
C LEU A 156 10.23 -17.48 -0.61
N TYR A 157 10.31 -17.07 -1.88
CA TYR A 157 10.81 -17.90 -2.94
C TYR A 157 12.31 -18.22 -2.76
N VAL A 158 13.16 -17.21 -2.45
CA VAL A 158 14.57 -17.43 -2.08
C VAL A 158 14.68 -18.40 -0.90
N THR A 159 13.78 -18.31 0.07
CA THR A 159 13.71 -19.21 1.22
C THR A 159 13.37 -20.64 0.79
N ARG A 160 12.37 -20.83 -0.08
CA ARG A 160 12.02 -22.13 -0.67
C ARG A 160 13.22 -22.74 -1.39
N VAL A 161 13.91 -21.97 -2.22
CA VAL A 161 15.09 -22.43 -2.97
C VAL A 161 16.21 -22.84 -2.02
N LYS A 162 16.48 -22.01 -1.00
CA LYS A 162 17.50 -22.27 0.01
C LYS A 162 17.27 -23.58 0.76
N TRP A 163 16.03 -24.00 1.00
CA TRP A 163 15.76 -25.23 1.74
C TRP A 163 15.51 -26.43 0.82
N GLY A 164 14.92 -26.20 -0.35
CA GLY A 164 14.77 -27.23 -1.39
C GLY A 164 16.13 -27.72 -1.90
N SER A 165 17.14 -26.84 -1.89
CA SER A 165 18.52 -27.19 -2.21
C SER A 165 19.19 -28.17 -1.23
N HIS A 166 18.69 -28.27 -0.01
CA HIS A 166 19.21 -29.23 0.96
C HIS A 166 18.60 -30.64 0.79
N ALA A 167 17.73 -30.86 -0.22
CA ALA A 167 17.15 -32.17 -0.54
C ALA A 167 18.08 -33.05 -1.39
N ASN A 168 18.69 -32.49 -2.46
CA ASN A 168 19.83 -33.03 -3.21
C ASN A 168 20.41 -31.96 -4.16
N SER A 169 21.61 -32.18 -4.69
CA SER A 169 22.39 -31.17 -5.43
C SER A 169 21.81 -30.78 -6.79
N ILE A 170 20.93 -31.61 -7.37
CA ILE A 170 20.24 -31.31 -8.64
C ILE A 170 18.97 -30.50 -8.40
N ALA A 171 18.21 -30.85 -7.37
CA ALA A 171 17.09 -30.04 -6.88
C ALA A 171 17.58 -28.65 -6.42
N GLU A 172 18.79 -28.54 -5.85
CA GLU A 172 19.46 -27.27 -5.57
C GLU A 172 19.68 -26.44 -6.82
N CYS A 173 20.34 -27.01 -7.83
CA CYS A 173 20.57 -26.32 -9.09
C CYS A 173 19.26 -25.91 -9.77
N TYR A 174 18.24 -26.77 -9.75
CA TYR A 174 16.94 -26.48 -10.38
C TYR A 174 16.21 -25.34 -9.69
N SER A 175 16.19 -25.37 -8.36
CA SER A 175 15.57 -24.31 -7.55
C SER A 175 16.29 -22.96 -7.75
N LEU A 176 17.62 -22.96 -7.83
CA LEU A 176 18.39 -21.74 -8.13
C LEU A 176 18.18 -21.24 -9.57
N ALA A 177 17.97 -22.14 -10.53
CA ALA A 177 17.61 -21.77 -11.89
C ALA A 177 16.22 -21.12 -11.97
N GLN A 178 15.24 -21.64 -11.22
CA GLN A 178 13.92 -21.03 -11.08
C GLN A 178 14.02 -19.63 -10.43
N LEU A 179 14.92 -19.42 -9.45
CA LEU A 179 15.21 -18.08 -8.90
C LEU A 179 15.71 -17.12 -9.96
N CYS A 180 16.65 -17.59 -10.77
CA CYS A 180 17.17 -16.81 -11.88
C CYS A 180 16.06 -16.43 -12.87
N GLN A 181 15.12 -17.35 -13.15
CA GLN A 181 13.98 -17.09 -14.02
C GLN A 181 13.00 -16.07 -13.43
N HIS A 182 12.64 -16.23 -12.16
CA HIS A 182 11.76 -15.29 -11.45
C HIS A 182 12.36 -13.88 -11.43
N LEU A 183 13.61 -13.74 -10.95
CA LEU A 183 14.31 -12.47 -10.90
C LEU A 183 14.48 -11.83 -12.27
N LYS A 184 14.71 -12.63 -13.32
CA LYS A 184 14.76 -12.11 -14.70
C LYS A 184 13.43 -11.46 -15.11
N LYS A 185 12.29 -12.13 -14.86
CA LYS A 185 10.95 -11.60 -15.19
C LYS A 185 10.66 -10.32 -14.41
N GLU A 186 10.94 -10.30 -13.10
CA GLU A 186 10.76 -9.12 -12.25
C GLU A 186 11.61 -7.94 -12.73
N ILE A 187 12.91 -8.16 -13.00
CA ILE A 187 13.81 -7.13 -13.53
C ILE A 187 13.27 -6.58 -14.86
N GLU A 188 12.76 -7.43 -15.74
CA GLU A 188 12.18 -7.00 -17.03
C GLU A 188 10.89 -6.19 -16.83
N ALA A 189 10.03 -6.57 -15.88
CA ALA A 189 8.76 -5.90 -15.59
C ALA A 189 8.94 -4.49 -14.97
N ILE A 190 9.93 -4.34 -14.08
CA ILE A 190 10.17 -3.06 -13.39
C ILE A 190 11.11 -2.13 -14.15
N ARG A 191 11.80 -2.62 -15.19
CA ARG A 191 12.77 -1.83 -15.96
C ARG A 191 12.07 -0.63 -16.61
N GLY A 192 12.61 0.57 -16.36
CA GLY A 192 12.07 1.83 -16.86
C GLY A 192 10.94 2.43 -16.02
N LYS A 193 10.43 1.69 -15.02
CA LYS A 193 9.40 2.16 -14.06
C LYS A 193 9.97 2.37 -12.66
N ALA A 194 10.94 1.54 -12.26
CA ALA A 194 11.56 1.59 -10.94
C ALA A 194 12.72 2.59 -10.85
N THR A 195 12.99 3.07 -9.63
CA THR A 195 14.18 3.87 -9.33
C THR A 195 15.47 3.04 -9.50
N ALA A 196 16.60 3.71 -9.70
CA ALA A 196 17.90 3.04 -9.83
C ALA A 196 18.25 2.17 -8.61
N GLY A 197 17.86 2.59 -7.41
CA GLY A 197 18.07 1.81 -6.18
C GLY A 197 17.23 0.53 -6.14
N GLN A 198 15.95 0.60 -6.51
CA GLN A 198 15.06 -0.57 -6.56
C GLN A 198 15.51 -1.59 -7.61
N LEU A 199 15.89 -1.12 -8.81
CA LEU A 199 16.43 -1.98 -9.86
C LEU A 199 17.73 -2.64 -9.39
N GLY A 200 18.62 -1.88 -8.74
CA GLY A 200 19.88 -2.37 -8.18
C GLY A 200 19.71 -3.50 -7.15
N SER A 201 18.65 -3.46 -6.32
CA SER A 201 18.38 -4.53 -5.35
C SER A 201 18.03 -5.86 -6.02
N TYR A 202 17.11 -5.86 -6.99
CA TYR A 202 16.76 -7.07 -7.75
C TYR A 202 17.95 -7.62 -8.54
N GLU A 203 18.70 -6.71 -9.14
CA GLU A 203 19.91 -7.01 -9.87
C GLU A 203 20.95 -7.71 -8.98
N LYS A 204 21.20 -7.20 -7.77
CA LYS A 204 22.13 -7.82 -6.82
C LYS A 204 21.67 -9.21 -6.38
N LEU A 205 20.37 -9.38 -6.08
CA LEU A 205 19.80 -10.70 -5.79
C LEU A 205 19.99 -11.69 -6.94
N ALA A 206 19.91 -11.21 -8.18
CA ALA A 206 20.11 -12.03 -9.37
C ALA A 206 21.57 -12.49 -9.51
N ASP A 207 22.54 -11.65 -9.14
CA ASP A 207 23.95 -12.05 -9.09
C ASP A 207 24.20 -13.10 -8.03
N ASP A 208 23.69 -12.87 -6.81
CA ASP A 208 23.84 -13.81 -5.70
C ASP A 208 23.22 -15.18 -6.03
N ALA A 209 22.07 -15.20 -6.73
CA ALA A 209 21.43 -16.42 -7.20
C ALA A 209 22.30 -17.17 -8.23
N VAL A 210 22.86 -16.47 -9.21
CA VAL A 210 23.74 -17.05 -10.23
C VAL A 210 25.03 -17.59 -9.61
N ASP A 211 25.62 -16.86 -8.66
CA ASP A 211 26.87 -17.29 -8.03
C ASP A 211 26.66 -18.48 -7.08
N ARG A 212 25.52 -18.55 -6.40
CA ARG A 212 25.09 -19.75 -5.68
C ARG A 212 24.88 -20.94 -6.62
N LEU A 213 24.26 -20.72 -7.78
CA LEU A 213 24.08 -21.78 -8.77
C LEU A 213 25.44 -22.32 -9.24
N LYS A 214 26.41 -21.46 -9.53
CA LYS A 214 27.78 -21.88 -9.86
C LYS A 214 28.40 -22.74 -8.76
N ALA A 215 28.32 -22.28 -7.51
CA ALA A 215 28.89 -22.99 -6.36
C ALA A 215 28.25 -24.36 -6.19
N SER A 216 26.92 -24.45 -6.32
CA SER A 216 26.21 -25.73 -6.28
C SER A 216 26.62 -26.66 -7.42
N THR A 217 26.76 -26.15 -8.65
CA THR A 217 27.21 -26.96 -9.79
C THR A 217 28.56 -27.62 -9.54
N VAL A 218 29.51 -26.87 -8.96
CA VAL A 218 30.83 -27.40 -8.58
C VAL A 218 30.73 -28.45 -7.46
N LYS A 219 29.90 -28.19 -6.44
CA LYS A 219 29.69 -29.09 -5.30
C LYS A 219 29.06 -30.42 -5.74
N GLY A 220 27.97 -30.36 -6.49
CA GLY A 220 27.27 -31.55 -6.98
C GLY A 220 28.14 -32.44 -7.86
N LYS A 221 29.01 -31.84 -8.69
CA LYS A 221 30.02 -32.59 -9.46
C LYS A 221 30.99 -33.36 -8.58
N ARG A 222 31.48 -32.74 -7.49
CA ARG A 222 32.37 -33.40 -6.51
C ARG A 222 31.66 -34.55 -5.78
N GLU A 223 30.41 -34.33 -5.36
CA GLU A 223 29.61 -35.36 -4.67
C GLU A 223 29.34 -36.56 -5.58
N ARG A 224 28.99 -36.32 -6.86
CA ARG A 224 28.81 -37.35 -7.88
C ARG A 224 30.08 -38.16 -8.13
N SER A 225 31.24 -37.50 -8.25
CA SER A 225 32.53 -38.18 -8.39
C SER A 225 32.86 -39.09 -7.19
N ASN A 226 32.39 -38.74 -6.00
CA ASN A 226 32.63 -39.51 -4.78
C ASN A 226 31.62 -40.65 -4.55
N GLN A 227 30.37 -40.52 -5.01
CA GLN A 227 29.28 -41.45 -4.69
C GLN A 227 28.94 -42.48 -5.79
N LYS A 228 29.59 -42.45 -6.97
CA LYS A 228 29.26 -43.35 -8.10
C LYS A 228 27.77 -43.33 -8.48
N ASP A 229 27.09 -42.21 -8.24
CA ASP A 229 25.67 -42.05 -8.55
C ASP A 229 25.50 -41.79 -10.06
N THR A 230 24.92 -42.77 -10.76
CA THR A 230 24.69 -42.78 -12.21
C THR A 230 23.29 -42.32 -12.60
N SER A 231 22.45 -41.94 -11.64
CA SER A 231 21.04 -41.60 -11.86
C SER A 231 20.83 -40.36 -12.74
N THR A 232 21.84 -39.50 -12.87
CA THR A 232 21.78 -38.27 -13.68
C THR A 232 22.85 -38.22 -14.76
N SER A 233 22.43 -37.82 -15.96
CA SER A 233 23.27 -37.88 -17.17
C SER A 233 24.47 -36.93 -17.05
N GLU A 234 25.61 -37.32 -17.63
CA GLU A 234 26.78 -36.43 -17.74
C GLU A 234 26.46 -35.15 -18.52
N ASP A 235 25.53 -35.25 -19.48
CA ASP A 235 25.07 -34.16 -20.33
C ASP A 235 24.36 -33.06 -19.52
N LEU A 236 23.57 -33.41 -18.50
CA LEU A 236 22.90 -32.44 -17.63
C LEU A 236 23.88 -31.57 -16.84
N TRP A 237 24.94 -32.16 -16.27
CA TRP A 237 25.95 -31.41 -15.54
C TRP A 237 26.80 -30.52 -16.46
N ALA A 238 27.10 -30.98 -17.68
CA ALA A 238 27.79 -30.16 -18.68
C ALA A 238 26.95 -28.96 -19.12
N LYS A 239 25.64 -29.15 -19.36
CA LYS A 239 24.68 -28.08 -19.64
C LYS A 239 24.61 -27.05 -18.51
N LEU A 240 24.60 -27.50 -17.25
CA LEU A 240 24.63 -26.63 -16.07
C LEU A 240 25.89 -25.75 -16.03
N GLU A 241 27.08 -26.34 -16.23
CA GLU A 241 28.35 -25.60 -16.26
C GLU A 241 28.37 -24.55 -17.38
N LEU A 242 27.96 -24.91 -18.59
CA LEU A 242 27.90 -24.00 -19.73
C LEU A 242 26.92 -22.84 -19.51
N SER A 243 25.85 -23.07 -18.74
CA SER A 243 24.81 -22.07 -18.49
C SER A 243 25.25 -21.00 -17.52
N VAL A 244 26.17 -21.30 -16.61
CA VAL A 244 26.66 -20.34 -15.61
C VAL A 244 27.95 -19.62 -16.01
N GLN A 245 28.64 -20.07 -17.07
CA GLN A 245 29.91 -19.52 -17.57
C GLN A 245 29.75 -18.46 -18.68
N LYS A 246 28.65 -17.71 -18.69
CA LYS A 246 28.43 -16.66 -19.71
C LYS A 246 29.23 -15.37 -19.42
N PRO A 247 29.66 -14.62 -20.46
CA PRO A 247 30.57 -13.49 -20.30
C PRO A 247 29.92 -12.28 -19.61
N THR A 248 28.64 -12.01 -19.88
CA THR A 248 27.93 -10.86 -19.30
C THR A 248 26.96 -11.30 -18.20
N ARG A 249 26.71 -10.40 -17.25
CA ARG A 249 25.72 -10.59 -16.17
C ARG A 249 24.35 -10.99 -16.71
N ARG A 250 23.84 -10.21 -17.68
CA ARG A 250 22.53 -10.45 -18.31
C ARG A 250 22.48 -11.80 -19.02
N ALA A 251 23.56 -12.20 -19.70
CA ALA A 251 23.63 -13.51 -20.35
C ALA A 251 23.69 -14.66 -19.34
N ARG A 252 24.39 -14.50 -18.21
CA ARG A 252 24.42 -15.50 -17.13
C ARG A 252 23.03 -15.71 -16.54
N LEU A 253 22.35 -14.62 -16.16
CA LEU A 253 21.00 -14.68 -15.63
C LEU A 253 20.03 -15.32 -16.64
N ALA A 254 20.08 -14.90 -17.92
CA ALA A 254 19.22 -15.44 -18.95
C ALA A 254 19.47 -16.94 -19.23
N SER A 255 20.74 -17.37 -19.25
CA SER A 255 21.09 -18.77 -19.48
C SER A 255 20.79 -19.65 -18.27
N ALA A 256 21.01 -19.16 -17.04
CA ALA A 256 20.60 -19.85 -15.83
C ALA A 256 19.07 -19.99 -15.74
N ALA A 257 18.33 -18.94 -16.09
CA ALA A 257 16.87 -18.97 -16.17
C ALA A 257 16.36 -19.95 -17.22
N ALA A 258 17.07 -20.14 -18.34
CA ALA A 258 16.64 -21.02 -19.42
C ALA A 258 16.69 -22.51 -19.03
N LEU A 259 17.48 -22.88 -18.02
CA LEU A 259 17.55 -24.26 -17.53
C LEU A 259 16.19 -24.80 -17.06
N THR A 260 15.28 -23.93 -16.59
CA THR A 260 13.96 -24.37 -16.11
C THR A 260 13.05 -24.89 -17.22
N LEU A 261 13.39 -24.59 -18.48
CA LEU A 261 12.68 -25.07 -19.68
C LEU A 261 13.16 -26.45 -20.13
N ASP A 262 14.22 -26.98 -19.53
CA ASP A 262 14.73 -28.32 -19.84
C ASP A 262 13.94 -29.37 -19.04
N ASP A 263 13.14 -30.15 -19.76
CA ASP A 263 12.28 -31.20 -19.18
C ASP A 263 13.06 -32.30 -18.49
N GLU A 264 14.26 -32.64 -18.99
CA GLU A 264 15.13 -33.65 -18.37
C GLU A 264 15.69 -33.14 -17.05
N PHE A 265 16.13 -31.88 -17.01
CA PHE A 265 16.63 -31.25 -15.79
C PHE A 265 15.53 -31.13 -14.73
N ARG A 266 14.32 -30.75 -15.16
CA ARG A 266 13.13 -30.68 -14.30
C ARG A 266 12.74 -32.04 -13.71
N ALA A 267 12.68 -33.06 -14.55
CA ALA A 267 12.34 -34.41 -14.11
C ALA A 267 13.42 -34.98 -13.17
N ALA A 268 14.70 -34.75 -13.48
CA ALA A 268 15.82 -35.15 -12.62
C ALA A 268 15.81 -34.44 -11.26
N ALA A 269 15.30 -33.22 -11.20
CA ALA A 269 15.11 -32.47 -9.96
C ALA A 269 13.85 -32.90 -9.18
N GLY A 270 13.00 -33.77 -9.73
CA GLY A 270 11.78 -34.27 -9.09
C GLY A 270 10.58 -33.33 -9.18
N PHE A 271 10.59 -32.37 -10.11
CA PHE A 271 9.49 -31.42 -10.32
C PHE A 271 8.57 -31.82 -11.48
N VAL A 272 7.30 -31.46 -11.37
CA VAL A 272 6.26 -31.66 -12.39
C VAL A 272 5.42 -30.39 -12.52
N ASP A 273 4.65 -30.26 -13.61
CA ASP A 273 3.71 -29.15 -13.75
C ASP A 273 2.70 -29.12 -12.60
N CYS A 274 2.38 -27.91 -12.13
CA CYS A 274 1.41 -27.72 -11.07
C CYS A 274 0.04 -28.28 -11.51
N PRO A 275 -0.59 -29.15 -10.71
CA PRO A 275 -1.83 -29.81 -11.14
C PRO A 275 -3.03 -28.85 -11.19
N LEU A 276 -2.99 -27.73 -10.47
CA LEU A 276 -4.04 -26.71 -10.50
C LEU A 276 -3.96 -25.84 -11.76
N CYS A 277 -2.76 -25.35 -12.07
CA CYS A 277 -2.55 -24.32 -13.10
C CYS A 277 -1.95 -24.89 -14.40
N LYS A 278 -1.57 -26.17 -14.41
CA LYS A 278 -1.05 -26.91 -15.56
C LYS A 278 0.13 -26.20 -16.23
N GLY A 279 1.03 -25.65 -15.42
CA GLY A 279 2.24 -24.99 -15.94
C GLY A 279 2.07 -23.54 -16.37
N ASN A 280 0.91 -22.90 -16.19
CA ASN A 280 0.71 -21.49 -16.58
C ASN A 280 1.06 -20.47 -15.46
N GLY A 281 1.17 -20.92 -14.20
CA GLY A 281 1.42 -20.06 -13.04
C GLY A 281 0.21 -19.26 -12.53
N LEU A 282 -0.96 -19.36 -13.17
CA LEU A 282 -2.17 -18.58 -12.88
C LEU A 282 -3.37 -19.48 -12.59
N HIS A 283 -4.21 -19.07 -11.63
CA HIS A 283 -5.51 -19.69 -11.38
C HIS A 283 -6.59 -18.60 -11.50
N GLY A 284 -7.39 -18.67 -12.57
CA GLY A 284 -8.15 -17.51 -13.03
C GLY A 284 -7.20 -16.38 -13.42
N ASP A 285 -7.49 -15.18 -12.94
CA ASP A 285 -6.69 -13.98 -13.19
C ASP A 285 -5.61 -13.74 -12.11
N SER A 286 -5.57 -14.60 -11.09
CA SER A 286 -4.65 -14.47 -9.94
C SER A 286 -3.47 -15.42 -10.03
N VAL A 287 -2.38 -15.07 -9.34
CA VAL A 287 -1.23 -15.96 -9.15
C VAL A 287 -1.71 -17.28 -8.54
N CYS A 288 -1.34 -18.40 -9.16
CA CYS A 288 -1.83 -19.72 -8.75
C CYS A 288 -1.49 -19.98 -7.27
N PRO A 289 -2.48 -20.28 -6.41
CA PRO A 289 -2.26 -20.45 -4.97
C PRO A 289 -1.51 -21.74 -4.61
N VAL A 290 -1.47 -22.72 -5.52
CA VAL A 290 -0.83 -24.04 -5.27
C VAL A 290 0.66 -24.02 -5.59
N CYS A 291 1.06 -23.33 -6.66
CA CYS A 291 2.48 -23.19 -7.04
C CYS A 291 3.04 -21.80 -6.73
N CYS A 292 2.22 -20.85 -6.30
CA CYS A 292 2.58 -19.45 -6.08
C CYS A 292 3.17 -18.75 -7.31
N GLY A 293 2.76 -19.15 -8.52
CA GLY A 293 3.30 -18.59 -9.77
C GLY A 293 4.55 -19.29 -10.30
N GLU A 294 4.98 -20.39 -9.66
CA GLU A 294 6.18 -21.14 -10.07
C GLU A 294 5.94 -22.12 -11.23
N LEU A 295 4.71 -22.19 -11.73
CA LEU A 295 4.23 -23.09 -12.80
C LEU A 295 4.27 -24.58 -12.40
N GLN A 296 5.12 -24.95 -11.44
CA GLN A 296 5.54 -26.30 -11.16
C GLN A 296 5.63 -26.55 -9.66
N VAL A 297 5.58 -27.82 -9.30
CA VAL A 297 5.65 -28.30 -7.92
C VAL A 297 6.50 -29.56 -7.86
N ASP A 298 7.02 -29.87 -6.68
CA ASP A 298 7.61 -31.18 -6.44
C ASP A 298 6.58 -32.30 -6.73
N SER A 299 7.05 -33.41 -7.30
CA SER A 299 6.21 -34.52 -7.75
C SER A 299 5.43 -35.18 -6.62
N ALA A 300 5.97 -35.22 -5.40
CA ALA A 300 5.25 -35.70 -4.23
C ALA A 300 4.20 -34.66 -3.77
N TRP A 301 4.49 -33.36 -3.89
CA TRP A 301 3.50 -32.29 -3.68
C TRP A 301 2.31 -32.44 -4.62
N ALA A 302 2.57 -32.55 -5.92
CA ALA A 302 1.55 -32.73 -6.96
C ALA A 302 0.52 -33.81 -6.65
N LYS A 303 0.97 -34.96 -6.12
CA LYS A 303 0.12 -36.12 -5.81
C LYS A 303 -0.73 -35.95 -4.55
N SER A 304 -0.34 -35.03 -3.66
CA SER A 304 -0.93 -34.88 -2.34
C SER A 304 -1.83 -33.64 -2.19
N ILE A 305 -1.76 -32.71 -3.15
CA ILE A 305 -2.59 -31.51 -3.14
C ILE A 305 -4.05 -31.90 -3.31
N ASP A 306 -4.88 -31.44 -2.37
CA ASP A 306 -6.32 -31.45 -2.54
C ASP A 306 -6.74 -30.24 -3.40
N LEU A 307 -7.31 -30.52 -4.57
CA LEU A 307 -7.79 -29.50 -5.49
C LEU A 307 -9.26 -29.16 -5.29
N GLU A 308 -9.97 -29.92 -4.43
CA GLU A 308 -11.38 -29.71 -4.15
C GLU A 308 -11.71 -28.25 -3.75
N PRO A 309 -10.94 -27.57 -2.88
CA PRO A 309 -11.27 -26.22 -2.43
C PRO A 309 -11.24 -25.17 -3.55
N TYR A 310 -10.51 -25.44 -4.65
CA TYR A 310 -10.36 -24.56 -5.81
C TYR A 310 -11.38 -24.84 -6.92
N THR A 311 -12.30 -25.79 -6.69
CA THR A 311 -13.37 -26.07 -7.66
C THR A 311 -14.43 -24.97 -7.62
N LEU A 312 -14.91 -24.57 -8.80
CA LEU A 312 -15.99 -23.59 -8.93
C LEU A 312 -17.34 -24.23 -8.60
N VAL A 313 -17.97 -23.76 -7.54
CA VAL A 313 -19.33 -24.13 -7.12
C VAL A 313 -20.30 -22.97 -7.35
N LYS A 314 -21.61 -23.24 -7.30
CA LYS A 314 -22.62 -22.17 -7.37
C LYS A 314 -22.53 -21.30 -6.11
N CYS A 315 -22.67 -19.98 -6.27
CA CYS A 315 -22.72 -19.06 -5.13
C CYS A 315 -23.88 -19.46 -4.19
N PRO A 316 -23.65 -19.55 -2.86
CA PRO A 316 -24.67 -20.00 -1.91
C PRO A 316 -25.83 -19.00 -1.75
N LEU A 317 -25.56 -17.70 -1.85
CA LEU A 317 -26.57 -16.64 -1.73
C LEU A 317 -27.52 -16.63 -2.93
N CYS A 318 -27.01 -16.40 -4.14
CA CYS A 318 -27.85 -16.31 -5.34
C CYS A 318 -28.17 -17.66 -6.00
N LYS A 319 -27.64 -18.77 -5.48
CA LYS A 319 -27.80 -20.15 -6.02
C LYS A 319 -27.45 -20.26 -7.52
N GLY A 320 -26.56 -19.40 -7.99
CA GLY A 320 -26.12 -19.32 -9.39
C GLY A 320 -26.96 -18.43 -10.30
N ALA A 321 -27.91 -17.65 -9.77
CA ALA A 321 -28.65 -16.66 -10.54
C ALA A 321 -27.79 -15.45 -10.95
N GLY A 322 -26.78 -15.10 -10.14
CA GLY A 322 -25.91 -13.94 -10.34
C GLY A 322 -26.52 -12.65 -9.80
N LYS A 323 -27.79 -12.67 -9.41
CA LYS A 323 -28.51 -11.54 -8.82
C LYS A 323 -29.04 -11.86 -7.43
N HIS A 324 -29.12 -10.83 -6.58
CA HIS A 324 -29.79 -10.84 -5.28
C HIS A 324 -30.58 -9.53 -5.18
N ASP A 325 -31.88 -9.63 -4.92
CA ASP A 325 -32.81 -8.49 -4.84
C ASP A 325 -32.78 -7.53 -6.04
N GLY A 326 -32.62 -8.10 -7.24
CA GLY A 326 -32.66 -7.38 -8.52
C GLY A 326 -31.30 -6.84 -8.99
N GLU A 327 -30.39 -6.62 -8.06
CA GLU A 327 -29.02 -6.16 -8.27
C GLU A 327 -28.03 -7.32 -8.43
N ASP A 328 -26.79 -7.00 -8.82
CA ASP A 328 -25.71 -7.98 -8.85
C ASP A 328 -25.47 -8.54 -7.45
N CYS A 329 -25.37 -9.87 -7.36
CA CYS A 329 -25.23 -10.57 -6.09
C CYS A 329 -24.00 -10.04 -5.32
N PRO A 330 -24.13 -9.57 -4.06
CA PRO A 330 -23.03 -8.93 -3.33
C PRO A 330 -21.88 -9.89 -2.98
N VAL A 331 -22.13 -11.21 -2.99
CA VAL A 331 -21.14 -12.24 -2.68
C VAL A 331 -20.31 -12.66 -3.89
N CYS A 332 -20.93 -12.70 -5.08
CA CYS A 332 -20.25 -13.18 -6.30
C CYS A 332 -20.16 -12.12 -7.40
N HIS A 333 -20.64 -10.90 -7.15
CA HIS A 333 -20.62 -9.77 -8.08
C HIS A 333 -21.08 -10.11 -9.50
N GLY A 334 -22.14 -10.92 -9.63
CA GLY A 334 -22.65 -11.36 -10.93
C GLY A 334 -22.02 -12.62 -11.53
N ASP A 335 -20.92 -13.15 -10.98
CA ASP A 335 -20.18 -14.28 -11.57
C ASP A 335 -20.91 -15.63 -11.52
N ARG A 336 -21.97 -15.74 -10.70
CA ARG A 336 -22.81 -16.94 -10.47
C ARG A 336 -22.09 -18.12 -9.80
N LYS A 337 -20.77 -18.19 -9.91
CA LYS A 337 -19.93 -19.25 -9.35
C LYS A 337 -18.74 -18.64 -8.63
N MET A 338 -18.28 -19.35 -7.61
CA MET A 338 -17.09 -18.99 -6.84
C MET A 338 -16.37 -20.26 -6.39
N GLU A 339 -15.11 -20.15 -5.99
CA GLU A 339 -14.38 -21.31 -5.47
C GLU A 339 -15.01 -21.82 -4.17
N ARG A 340 -15.05 -23.14 -3.99
CA ARG A 340 -15.64 -23.79 -2.82
C ARG A 340 -15.14 -23.21 -1.50
N ARG A 341 -13.83 -22.98 -1.38
CA ARG A 341 -13.23 -22.39 -0.17
C ARG A 341 -13.81 -21.04 0.24
N PHE A 342 -14.33 -20.26 -0.72
CA PHE A 342 -14.99 -18.99 -0.43
C PHE A 342 -16.48 -19.20 -0.18
N ALA A 343 -17.13 -20.08 -0.95
CA ALA A 343 -18.54 -20.41 -0.76
C ALA A 343 -18.82 -20.94 0.65
N ASP A 344 -17.92 -21.76 1.21
CA ASP A 344 -18.07 -22.36 2.54
C ASP A 344 -17.96 -21.34 3.69
N LEU A 345 -17.49 -20.12 3.41
CA LEU A 345 -17.37 -19.03 4.40
C LEU A 345 -18.56 -18.07 4.38
N VAL A 346 -19.44 -18.16 3.39
CA VAL A 346 -20.57 -17.25 3.26
C VAL A 346 -21.68 -17.70 4.19
N ASP A 347 -21.97 -16.90 5.21
CA ASP A 347 -23.25 -17.00 5.92
C ASP A 347 -24.32 -16.25 5.13
N VAL A 348 -25.35 -16.97 4.71
CA VAL A 348 -26.45 -16.38 3.93
C VAL A 348 -27.33 -15.49 4.82
N ALA A 349 -27.39 -15.76 6.12
CA ALA A 349 -28.22 -14.99 7.06
C ALA A 349 -27.75 -13.53 7.22
N ASP A 350 -26.48 -13.25 6.93
CA ASP A 350 -25.92 -11.89 6.96
C ASP A 350 -26.57 -10.94 5.94
N PHE A 351 -27.19 -11.50 4.90
CA PHE A 351 -27.85 -10.78 3.81
C PHE A 351 -29.37 -10.70 3.98
N ASP A 352 -29.92 -11.25 5.06
CA ASP A 352 -31.34 -11.12 5.36
C ASP A 352 -31.70 -9.65 5.63
N ASP A 353 -32.81 -9.18 5.05
CA ASP A 353 -33.38 -7.90 5.43
C ASP A 353 -34.01 -7.98 6.82
N VAL A 354 -33.54 -7.14 7.73
CA VAL A 354 -34.07 -6.98 9.09
C VAL A 354 -34.57 -5.55 9.30
N ASP A 355 -35.36 -5.32 10.34
CA ASP A 355 -35.81 -3.97 10.68
C ASP A 355 -34.61 -3.11 11.10
N CYS A 356 -34.60 -1.85 10.65
CA CYS A 356 -33.55 -0.90 11.01
C CYS A 356 -33.56 -0.68 12.53
N PRO A 357 -32.43 -0.85 13.24
CA PRO A 357 -32.40 -0.79 14.70
C PRO A 357 -32.59 0.62 15.26
N LEU A 358 -32.28 1.67 14.50
CA LEU A 358 -32.47 3.06 14.94
C LEU A 358 -33.94 3.48 14.92
N CYS A 359 -34.68 3.16 13.86
CA CYS A 359 -36.09 3.53 13.72
C CYS A 359 -37.07 2.39 14.05
N GLU A 360 -36.55 1.22 14.45
CA GLU A 360 -37.33 0.01 14.74
C GLU A 360 -38.35 -0.35 13.63
N GLY A 361 -37.95 -0.16 12.37
CA GLY A 361 -38.82 -0.42 11.21
C GLY A 361 -39.81 0.70 10.86
N ALA A 362 -39.80 1.83 11.55
CA ALA A 362 -40.72 2.94 11.27
C ALA A 362 -40.32 3.77 10.03
N GLY A 363 -39.04 3.75 9.64
CA GLY A 363 -38.49 4.54 8.53
C GLY A 363 -38.31 6.03 8.84
N ARG A 364 -38.80 6.53 9.99
CA ARG A 364 -38.60 7.90 10.44
C ARG A 364 -37.83 7.97 11.75
N TRP A 365 -37.01 9.01 11.89
CA TRP A 365 -36.31 9.35 13.13
C TRP A 365 -36.44 10.85 13.40
N GLN A 366 -36.94 11.21 14.58
CA GLN A 366 -37.18 12.61 14.97
C GLN A 366 -37.97 13.46 13.94
N GLY A 367 -38.86 12.84 13.17
CA GLY A 367 -39.71 13.52 12.18
C GLY A 367 -39.19 13.49 10.75
N ASP A 368 -37.89 13.29 10.57
CA ASP A 368 -37.25 13.16 9.26
C ASP A 368 -37.10 11.69 8.85
N ASP A 369 -36.64 11.46 7.62
CA ASP A 369 -36.29 10.12 7.16
C ASP A 369 -35.12 9.60 8.00
N CYS A 370 -35.21 8.34 8.46
CA CYS A 370 -34.20 7.76 9.34
C CYS A 370 -32.82 7.77 8.66
N PRO A 371 -31.76 8.30 9.30
CA PRO A 371 -30.45 8.47 8.65
C PRO A 371 -29.78 7.13 8.30
N GLU A 372 -30.01 6.07 9.09
CA GLU A 372 -29.38 4.76 8.87
C GLU A 372 -30.02 3.95 7.75
N CYS A 373 -31.34 4.03 7.59
CA CYS A 373 -32.05 3.30 6.53
C CYS A 373 -32.55 4.19 5.40
N SER A 374 -32.35 5.51 5.49
CA SER A 374 -32.84 6.52 4.53
C SER A 374 -34.34 6.36 4.21
N GLY A 375 -35.14 6.04 5.23
CA GLY A 375 -36.59 5.82 5.06
C GLY A 375 -37.01 4.40 4.66
N ASN A 376 -36.08 3.50 4.32
CA ASN A 376 -36.41 2.17 3.77
C ASN A 376 -37.00 1.18 4.80
N CYS A 377 -37.03 1.53 6.08
CA CYS A 377 -37.52 0.72 7.21
C CYS A 377 -36.69 -0.54 7.51
N ARG A 378 -36.11 -1.17 6.49
CA ARG A 378 -35.31 -2.39 6.57
C ARG A 378 -33.91 -2.17 5.99
N MET A 379 -32.98 -2.99 6.44
CA MET A 379 -31.62 -3.05 5.93
C MET A 379 -31.06 -4.46 6.14
N GLN A 380 -29.97 -4.79 5.44
CA GLN A 380 -29.32 -6.09 5.57
C GLN A 380 -28.79 -6.29 7.00
N ARG A 381 -28.90 -7.52 7.53
CA ARG A 381 -28.54 -7.86 8.92
C ARG A 381 -27.15 -7.39 9.31
N HIS A 382 -26.14 -7.66 8.49
CA HIS A 382 -24.77 -7.23 8.80
C HIS A 382 -24.61 -5.70 8.85
N ALA A 383 -25.46 -4.94 8.15
CA ALA A 383 -25.46 -3.49 8.22
C ALA A 383 -26.19 -3.02 9.49
N ALA A 384 -27.32 -3.64 9.83
CA ALA A 384 -28.05 -3.36 11.07
C ALA A 384 -27.17 -3.60 12.32
N GLU A 385 -26.41 -4.70 12.37
CA GLU A 385 -25.53 -5.02 13.50
C GLU A 385 -24.38 -4.02 13.70
N ARG A 386 -24.09 -3.18 12.70
CA ARG A 386 -23.06 -2.13 12.78
C ARG A 386 -23.60 -0.78 13.25
N VAL A 387 -24.91 -0.61 13.31
CA VAL A 387 -25.55 0.64 13.76
C VAL A 387 -25.42 0.72 15.29
N ASP A 388 -24.66 1.70 15.76
CA ASP A 388 -24.65 2.08 17.18
C ASP A 388 -25.77 3.08 17.44
N VAL A 389 -26.90 2.59 17.95
CA VAL A 389 -28.06 3.43 18.29
C VAL A 389 -27.69 4.51 19.33
N SER A 390 -26.77 4.23 20.24
CA SER A 390 -26.35 5.20 21.27
C SER A 390 -25.59 6.40 20.70
N ALA A 391 -25.10 6.31 19.47
CA ALA A 391 -24.47 7.41 18.75
C ALA A 391 -25.48 8.54 18.39
N TYR A 392 -26.77 8.24 18.45
CA TYR A 392 -27.88 9.17 18.18
C TYR A 392 -28.53 9.72 19.44
N ASP A 393 -28.05 9.34 20.63
CA ASP A 393 -28.51 9.92 21.88
C ASP A 393 -28.17 11.41 21.91
N GLU A 394 -29.13 12.24 22.34
CA GLU A 394 -28.92 13.68 22.52
C GLU A 394 -28.07 13.93 23.76
N VAL A 395 -26.96 14.65 23.58
CA VAL A 395 -26.05 15.05 24.65
C VAL A 395 -25.85 16.56 24.64
N ASP A 396 -25.45 17.12 25.78
CA ASP A 396 -25.15 18.55 25.86
C ASP A 396 -24.01 18.91 24.91
N CYS A 397 -24.20 20.00 24.16
CA CYS A 397 -23.21 20.48 23.20
C CYS A 397 -21.89 20.80 23.93
N PRO A 398 -20.76 20.20 23.54
CA PRO A 398 -19.51 20.33 24.28
C PRO A 398 -18.91 21.75 24.20
N LEU A 399 -19.22 22.52 23.15
CA LEU A 399 -18.70 23.88 22.98
C LEU A 399 -19.38 24.91 23.88
N CYS A 400 -20.70 24.80 24.08
CA CYS A 400 -21.46 25.73 24.93
C CYS A 400 -21.90 25.12 26.25
N GLU A 401 -21.52 23.86 26.54
CA GLU A 401 -21.90 23.12 27.74
C GLU A 401 -23.42 23.15 28.01
N GLY A 402 -24.22 23.04 26.95
CA GLY A 402 -25.69 23.09 27.04
C GLY A 402 -26.29 24.48 27.22
N ALA A 403 -25.49 25.56 27.19
CA ALA A 403 -26.02 26.93 27.29
C ALA A 403 -26.78 27.37 26.03
N GLY A 404 -26.40 26.87 24.86
CA GLY A 404 -26.94 27.27 23.55
C GLY A 404 -26.33 28.56 22.98
N TRP A 405 -25.55 29.28 23.77
CA TRP A 405 -24.90 30.53 23.38
C TRP A 405 -23.39 30.39 23.49
N TRP A 406 -22.65 30.97 22.55
CA TRP A 406 -21.20 31.04 22.59
C TRP A 406 -20.76 32.46 22.21
N ARG A 407 -20.04 33.13 23.13
CA ARG A 407 -19.55 34.52 22.98
C ARG A 407 -20.61 35.55 22.55
N GLY A 408 -21.84 35.38 23.01
CA GLY A 408 -22.93 36.34 22.80
C GLY A 408 -23.80 36.07 21.57
N ASP A 409 -23.41 35.11 20.73
CA ASP A 409 -24.18 34.64 19.58
C ASP A 409 -24.67 33.20 19.80
N ASP A 410 -25.55 32.73 18.90
CA ASP A 410 -25.97 31.34 18.87
C ASP A 410 -24.74 30.45 18.70
N CYS A 411 -24.64 29.40 19.53
CA CYS A 411 -23.50 28.50 19.50
C CYS A 411 -23.35 27.88 18.08
N PRO A 412 -22.15 27.93 17.46
CA PRO A 412 -21.99 27.51 16.06
C PRO A 412 -22.17 26.02 15.83
N GLU A 413 -21.98 25.18 16.86
CA GLU A 413 -22.11 23.71 16.76
C GLU A 413 -23.55 23.22 16.96
N CYS A 414 -24.32 23.88 17.83
CA CYS A 414 -25.70 23.47 18.12
C CYS A 414 -26.77 24.44 17.60
N HIS A 415 -26.37 25.59 17.05
CA HIS A 415 -27.24 26.65 16.54
C HIS A 415 -28.34 27.06 17.54
N GLY A 416 -27.99 27.16 18.84
CA GLY A 416 -28.94 27.50 19.90
C GLY A 416 -29.73 26.33 20.50
N ASN A 417 -29.63 25.12 19.92
CA ASN A 417 -30.43 23.96 20.35
C ASN A 417 -29.95 23.30 21.65
N ARG A 418 -28.76 23.68 22.17
CA ARG A 418 -28.14 23.22 23.44
C ARG A 418 -27.69 21.77 23.45
N GLN A 419 -28.40 20.89 22.76
CA GLN A 419 -28.09 19.47 22.63
C GLN A 419 -27.81 19.14 21.18
N ILE A 420 -26.92 18.18 20.97
CA ILE A 420 -26.60 17.60 19.67
C ILE A 420 -26.47 16.08 19.83
N PRO A 421 -26.65 15.30 18.76
CA PRO A 421 -26.39 13.87 18.80
C PRO A 421 -24.96 13.56 19.22
N LYS A 422 -24.77 12.51 20.02
CA LYS A 422 -23.44 12.10 20.55
C LYS A 422 -22.36 11.98 19.47
N HIS A 423 -22.68 11.38 18.32
CA HIS A 423 -21.72 11.27 17.22
C HIS A 423 -21.31 12.63 16.61
N ALA A 424 -22.15 13.66 16.74
CA ALA A 424 -21.81 15.02 16.35
C ALA A 424 -20.95 15.69 17.42
N ALA A 425 -21.28 15.51 18.71
CA ALA A 425 -20.47 15.98 19.83
C ALA A 425 -19.03 15.43 19.78
N ASP A 426 -18.87 14.15 19.48
CA ASP A 426 -17.56 13.49 19.37
C ASP A 426 -16.67 14.05 18.24
N ARG A 427 -17.25 14.77 17.27
CA ARG A 427 -16.52 15.43 16.16
C ARG A 427 -16.14 16.88 16.44
N VAL A 428 -16.68 17.49 17.49
CA VAL A 428 -16.39 18.90 17.82
C VAL A 428 -14.95 19.01 18.32
N ASP A 429 -14.10 19.67 17.55
CA ASP A 429 -12.73 19.98 17.94
C ASP A 429 -12.70 21.25 18.81
N LEU A 430 -12.83 21.09 20.12
CA LEU A 430 -12.84 22.21 21.07
C LEU A 430 -11.59 23.12 20.95
N PRO A 431 -10.35 22.58 20.84
CA PRO A 431 -9.16 23.39 20.58
C PRO A 431 -9.27 24.33 19.38
N ALA A 432 -10.03 23.97 18.33
CA ALA A 432 -10.21 24.84 17.17
C ALA A 432 -10.87 26.18 17.53
N TYR A 433 -11.59 26.26 18.65
CA TYR A 433 -12.27 27.47 19.14
C TYR A 433 -11.43 28.29 20.13
N ASP A 434 -10.22 27.83 20.49
CA ASP A 434 -9.32 28.57 21.36
C ASP A 434 -8.85 29.87 20.70
N GLU A 435 -8.83 30.97 21.46
CA GLU A 435 -8.30 32.25 20.99
C GLU A 435 -6.79 32.25 21.04
N VAL A 436 -6.18 32.54 19.90
CA VAL A 436 -4.74 32.64 19.74
C VAL A 436 -4.39 33.94 19.03
N ASP A 437 -3.18 34.44 19.27
CA ASP A 437 -2.70 35.64 18.59
C ASP A 437 -2.70 35.43 17.07
N CYS A 438 -3.19 36.45 16.35
CA CYS A 438 -3.22 36.43 14.90
C CYS A 438 -1.80 36.27 14.34
N PRO A 439 -1.52 35.23 13.53
CA PRO A 439 -0.17 34.91 13.08
C PRO A 439 0.36 35.87 12.00
N VAL A 440 -0.49 36.76 11.48
CA VAL A 440 -0.12 37.75 10.46
C VAL A 440 0.36 39.06 11.08
N CYS A 441 -0.24 39.46 12.21
CA CYS A 441 0.09 40.72 12.89
C CYS A 441 0.72 40.52 14.26
N ASP A 442 0.99 39.27 14.66
CA ASP A 442 1.53 38.86 15.96
C ASP A 442 0.83 39.56 17.14
N GLY A 443 -0.51 39.61 17.09
CA GLY A 443 -1.33 40.21 18.15
C GLY A 443 -1.39 41.74 18.15
N SER A 444 -0.76 42.44 17.18
CA SER A 444 -0.83 43.90 17.10
C SER A 444 -2.20 44.41 16.62
N GLY A 445 -2.92 43.61 15.84
CA GLY A 445 -4.18 43.98 15.18
C GLY A 445 -4.00 44.97 14.02
N ARG A 446 -2.76 45.31 13.66
CA ARG A 446 -2.45 46.28 12.60
C ARG A 446 -1.59 45.67 11.51
N SER A 447 -1.71 46.19 10.29
CA SER A 447 -0.79 45.92 9.18
C SER A 447 0.46 46.79 9.29
N GLU A 448 1.49 46.51 8.48
CA GLU A 448 2.70 47.33 8.40
C GLU A 448 2.42 48.80 8.04
N ASN A 449 1.30 49.05 7.34
CA ASN A 449 0.86 50.37 6.88
C ASN A 449 -0.04 51.09 7.90
N GLY A 450 -0.32 50.47 9.05
CA GLY A 450 -1.13 51.04 10.13
C GLY A 450 -2.65 50.83 10.00
N ASP A 451 -3.10 50.18 8.93
CA ASP A 451 -4.49 49.75 8.74
C ASP A 451 -4.82 48.54 9.64
N ASP A 452 -6.11 48.23 9.82
CA ASP A 452 -6.51 47.03 10.55
C ASP A 452 -6.05 45.76 9.82
N CYS A 453 -5.52 44.80 10.58
CA CYS A 453 -5.01 43.57 10.02
C CYS A 453 -6.15 42.78 9.35
N ARG A 454 -6.10 42.60 8.02
CA ARG A 454 -7.13 41.90 7.23
C ARG A 454 -7.42 40.48 7.72
N ALA A 455 -6.41 39.79 8.26
CA ALA A 455 -6.54 38.41 8.74
C ALA A 455 -7.41 38.29 10.00
N CYS A 456 -7.35 39.27 10.91
CA CYS A 456 -8.13 39.27 12.16
C CYS A 456 -9.15 40.41 12.25
N GLY A 457 -9.31 41.23 11.20
CA GLY A 457 -10.19 42.39 11.20
C GLY A 457 -9.85 43.46 12.25
N GLY A 458 -8.63 43.45 12.81
CA GLY A 458 -8.23 44.36 13.90
C GLY A 458 -8.41 43.80 15.32
N GLU A 459 -9.03 42.63 15.48
CA GLU A 459 -9.36 42.02 16.78
C GLU A 459 -8.15 41.45 17.54
N ARG A 460 -6.96 41.44 16.90
CA ARG A 460 -5.67 40.93 17.43
C ARG A 460 -5.59 39.41 17.62
N GLN A 461 -6.72 38.77 17.91
CA GLN A 461 -6.83 37.33 18.08
C GLN A 461 -7.72 36.72 17.01
N VAL A 462 -7.49 35.43 16.74
CA VAL A 462 -8.33 34.58 15.89
C VAL A 462 -8.53 33.26 16.61
N THR A 463 -9.54 32.49 16.22
CA THR A 463 -9.66 31.11 16.69
C THR A 463 -8.52 30.25 16.12
N GLN A 464 -8.14 29.19 16.81
CA GLN A 464 -7.11 28.25 16.35
C GLN A 464 -7.47 27.65 14.97
N GLY A 465 -8.74 27.32 14.73
CA GLY A 465 -9.21 26.86 13.42
C GLY A 465 -9.05 27.92 12.32
N GLN A 466 -9.34 29.19 12.62
CA GLN A 466 -9.05 30.30 11.70
C GLN A 466 -7.55 30.45 11.46
N ARG A 467 -6.71 30.35 12.50
CA ARG A 467 -5.24 30.38 12.37
C ARG A 467 -4.74 29.30 11.42
N ASP A 468 -5.25 28.09 11.53
CA ASP A 468 -4.85 26.96 10.69
C ASP A 468 -5.34 27.11 9.24
N SER A 469 -6.42 27.89 9.02
CA SER A 469 -6.93 28.22 7.68
C SER A 469 -6.21 29.39 7.00
N ILE A 470 -5.45 30.21 7.74
CA ILE A 470 -4.73 31.36 7.18
C ILE A 470 -3.47 30.87 6.45
N ASP A 471 -3.41 31.03 5.14
CA ASP A 471 -2.16 30.86 4.39
C ASP A 471 -1.26 32.09 4.56
N LEU A 472 -0.21 31.95 5.37
CA LEU A 472 0.79 33.01 5.57
C LEU A 472 1.51 33.42 4.27
N SER A 473 1.50 32.56 3.24
CA SER A 473 2.09 32.88 1.95
C SER A 473 1.37 34.02 1.22
N ASP A 474 0.07 34.18 1.48
CA ASP A 474 -0.75 35.26 0.91
C ASP A 474 -0.32 36.64 1.40
N TYR A 475 0.20 36.71 2.62
CA TYR A 475 0.63 37.96 3.27
C TYR A 475 2.09 38.31 2.98
N LYS A 476 2.82 37.45 2.26
CA LYS A 476 4.21 37.72 1.88
C LYS A 476 4.29 38.78 0.80
N HIS A 477 5.14 39.78 1.00
CA HIS A 477 5.43 40.79 -0.01
C HIS A 477 6.18 40.20 -1.22
N ILE A 478 5.59 40.34 -2.41
CA ILE A 478 6.15 39.96 -3.70
C ILE A 478 6.49 41.22 -4.48
N LYS A 479 7.62 41.18 -5.21
CA LYS A 479 8.04 42.27 -6.08
C LYS A 479 6.99 42.51 -7.16
N CYS A 480 6.62 43.77 -7.36
CA CYS A 480 5.70 44.16 -8.41
C CYS A 480 6.24 43.74 -9.79
N ARG A 481 5.41 43.08 -10.59
CA ARG A 481 5.76 42.58 -11.93
C ARG A 481 6.09 43.71 -12.90
N LEU A 482 5.40 44.85 -12.77
CA LEU A 482 5.49 45.96 -13.71
C LEU A 482 6.77 46.77 -13.50
N CYS A 483 6.99 47.30 -12.30
CA CYS A 483 8.18 48.11 -11.98
C CYS A 483 9.39 47.27 -11.54
N LYS A 484 9.24 45.94 -11.43
CA LYS A 484 10.30 45.00 -11.01
C LYS A 484 10.95 45.36 -9.67
N GLY A 485 10.20 46.01 -8.78
CA GLY A 485 10.70 46.45 -7.48
C GLY A 485 11.20 47.89 -7.40
N SER A 486 11.18 48.66 -8.49
CA SER A 486 11.63 50.07 -8.45
C SER A 486 10.62 51.01 -7.80
N GLY A 487 9.35 50.61 -7.71
CA GLY A 487 8.26 51.48 -7.25
C GLY A 487 7.85 52.55 -8.26
N GLN A 488 8.61 52.76 -9.34
CA GLN A 488 8.40 53.87 -10.29
C GLN A 488 8.23 53.38 -11.73
N MET A 489 7.37 54.08 -12.48
CA MET A 489 7.18 53.97 -13.92
C MET A 489 7.15 55.38 -14.52
N ASP A 490 8.04 55.66 -15.47
CA ASP A 490 8.09 56.92 -16.24
C ASP A 490 8.04 58.21 -15.38
N GLY A 491 8.71 58.18 -14.22
CA GLY A 491 8.80 59.31 -13.29
C GLY A 491 7.59 59.49 -12.36
N THR A 492 6.64 58.55 -12.38
CA THR A 492 5.47 58.50 -11.49
C THR A 492 5.43 57.21 -10.68
N ASP A 493 4.65 57.20 -9.61
CA ASP A 493 4.47 56.00 -8.79
C ASP A 493 3.82 54.89 -9.61
N CYS A 494 4.39 53.68 -9.52
CA CYS A 494 3.93 52.52 -10.26
C CYS A 494 2.47 52.20 -9.85
N PRO A 495 1.48 52.31 -10.74
CA PRO A 495 0.06 52.24 -10.36
C PRO A 495 -0.36 50.93 -9.67
N PRO A 496 0.11 49.73 -10.10
CA PRO A 496 -0.20 48.48 -9.41
C PRO A 496 0.26 48.41 -7.94
N CYS A 497 1.40 49.02 -7.60
CA CYS A 497 1.97 48.94 -6.24
C CYS A 497 1.96 50.27 -5.48
N GLY A 498 1.36 51.32 -6.04
CA GLY A 498 1.26 52.63 -5.38
C GLY A 498 2.60 53.25 -4.98
N GLY A 499 3.70 52.92 -5.65
CA GLY A 499 5.04 53.43 -5.31
C GLY A 499 5.91 52.50 -4.46
N GLU A 500 5.35 51.45 -3.85
CA GLU A 500 6.04 50.62 -2.85
C GLU A 500 7.04 49.62 -3.44
N GLY A 501 6.94 49.33 -4.74
CA GLY A 501 7.78 48.36 -5.44
C GLY A 501 7.50 46.88 -5.09
N ALA A 502 6.84 46.60 -3.98
CA ALA A 502 6.33 45.29 -3.59
C ALA A 502 4.88 45.40 -3.08
N MET A 503 4.19 44.27 -3.00
CA MET A 503 2.83 44.18 -2.43
C MET A 503 2.60 42.77 -1.87
N PRO A 504 1.69 42.57 -0.91
CA PRO A 504 1.31 41.24 -0.47
C PRO A 504 0.85 40.36 -1.63
N ARG A 505 1.11 39.06 -1.57
CA ARG A 505 0.76 38.11 -2.63
C ARG A 505 -0.73 38.13 -2.97
N TRP A 506 -1.62 38.23 -1.97
CA TRP A 506 -3.05 38.31 -2.23
C TRP A 506 -3.41 39.54 -3.10
N VAL A 507 -2.75 40.69 -2.88
CA VAL A 507 -2.95 41.89 -3.72
C VAL A 507 -2.44 41.62 -5.12
N TYR A 508 -1.26 40.98 -5.23
CA TYR A 508 -0.65 40.63 -6.51
C TYR A 508 -1.55 39.70 -7.34
N ASP A 509 -2.18 38.72 -6.70
CA ASP A 509 -3.04 37.72 -7.34
C ASP A 509 -4.44 38.28 -7.69
N GLU A 510 -4.94 39.27 -6.93
CA GLU A 510 -6.19 40.00 -7.24
C GLU A 510 -6.04 41.03 -8.38
N ILE A 511 -4.81 41.48 -8.70
CA ILE A 511 -4.56 42.44 -9.78
C ILE A 511 -4.77 41.80 -11.16
N ASP A 512 -5.65 42.41 -11.96
CA ASP A 512 -5.73 42.13 -13.40
C ASP A 512 -4.51 42.71 -14.14
N TRP A 513 -3.47 41.89 -14.26
CA TRP A 513 -2.22 42.26 -14.94
C TRP A 513 -2.39 42.59 -16.41
N SER A 514 -3.47 42.15 -17.05
CA SER A 514 -3.74 42.41 -18.46
C SER A 514 -3.94 43.92 -18.73
N ARG A 515 -4.39 44.67 -17.72
CA ARG A 515 -4.58 46.13 -17.79
C ARG A 515 -3.28 46.90 -17.93
N PHE A 516 -2.16 46.30 -17.51
CA PHE A 516 -0.83 46.90 -17.55
C PHE A 516 0.04 46.34 -18.69
N GLU A 517 -0.56 45.68 -19.68
CA GLU A 517 0.15 45.25 -20.89
C GLU A 517 0.33 46.43 -21.86
N SER A 518 1.51 46.52 -22.46
CA SER A 518 1.79 47.50 -23.50
C SER A 518 1.04 47.15 -24.79
N VAL A 519 0.19 48.07 -25.25
CA VAL A 519 -0.59 47.98 -26.49
C VAL A 519 -0.21 49.14 -27.42
N LYS A 520 -0.37 48.94 -28.74
CA LYS A 520 -0.08 49.99 -29.72
C LYS A 520 -1.04 51.16 -29.53
N CYS A 521 -0.49 52.37 -29.49
CA CYS A 521 -1.29 53.59 -29.43
C CYS A 521 -2.19 53.66 -30.67
N SER A 522 -3.50 53.80 -30.47
CA SER A 522 -4.50 53.83 -31.55
C SER A 522 -4.37 55.07 -32.44
N LEU A 523 -3.86 56.18 -31.90
CA LEU A 523 -3.71 57.45 -32.60
C LEU A 523 -2.55 57.44 -33.61
N CYS A 524 -1.36 56.96 -33.19
CA CYS A 524 -0.17 56.86 -34.06
C CYS A 524 0.03 55.46 -34.65
N ARG A 525 -0.81 54.48 -34.29
CA ARG A 525 -0.72 53.07 -34.71
C ARG A 525 0.63 52.41 -34.42
N GLY A 526 1.32 52.85 -33.38
CA GLY A 526 2.65 52.33 -33.02
C GLY A 526 3.84 53.12 -33.58
N SER A 527 3.62 54.18 -34.35
CA SER A 527 4.73 54.94 -34.95
C SER A 527 5.41 55.93 -34.00
N GLY A 528 4.83 56.19 -32.82
CA GLY A 528 5.28 57.24 -31.90
C GLY A 528 5.01 58.67 -32.38
N THR A 529 4.66 58.86 -33.65
CA THR A 529 4.51 60.17 -34.30
C THR A 529 3.12 60.33 -34.90
N PHE A 530 2.51 61.50 -34.69
CA PHE A 530 1.21 61.83 -35.27
C PHE A 530 1.27 63.24 -35.86
N ARG A 531 1.01 63.37 -37.17
CA ARG A 531 1.13 64.64 -37.92
C ARG A 531 2.50 65.33 -37.84
N GLY A 532 3.59 64.54 -37.78
CA GLY A 532 4.96 65.05 -37.87
C GLY A 532 5.56 65.56 -36.55
N THR A 533 4.83 65.45 -35.44
CA THR A 533 5.32 65.66 -34.08
C THR A 533 5.12 64.41 -33.23
N ASP A 534 5.72 64.38 -32.04
CA ASP A 534 5.49 63.30 -31.07
C ASP A 534 4.00 63.16 -30.79
N CYS A 535 3.54 61.91 -30.77
CA CYS A 535 2.13 61.62 -30.56
C CYS A 535 1.73 62.02 -29.14
N GLY A 536 0.96 63.11 -29.00
CA GLY A 536 0.54 63.63 -27.69
C GLY A 536 -0.28 62.65 -26.83
N ARG A 537 -0.85 61.60 -27.42
CA ARG A 537 -1.55 60.54 -26.68
C ARG A 537 -0.61 59.54 -26.01
N CYS A 538 0.55 59.24 -26.61
CA CYS A 538 1.52 58.29 -26.07
C CYS A 538 2.89 58.92 -25.79
N GLY A 539 2.98 60.25 -25.74
CA GLY A 539 4.22 60.98 -25.47
C GLY A 539 5.40 60.67 -26.40
N GLY A 540 5.16 60.15 -27.61
CA GLY A 540 6.24 59.73 -28.52
C GLY A 540 6.59 58.23 -28.48
N GLU A 541 6.12 57.46 -27.51
CA GLU A 541 6.58 56.06 -27.31
C GLU A 541 5.99 55.04 -28.29
N GLY A 542 4.87 55.38 -28.94
CA GLY A 542 4.15 54.49 -29.86
C GLY A 542 3.26 53.45 -29.17
N THR A 543 3.44 53.23 -27.87
CA THR A 543 2.65 52.29 -27.08
C THR A 543 2.07 52.93 -25.82
N LEU A 544 1.04 52.32 -25.25
CA LEU A 544 0.37 52.72 -24.01
C LEU A 544 0.06 51.48 -23.19
N LEU A 545 -0.09 51.60 -21.87
CA LEU A 545 -0.71 50.54 -21.08
C LEU A 545 -2.17 50.37 -21.53
N ARG A 546 -2.67 49.13 -21.55
CA ARG A 546 -4.04 48.81 -22.01
C ARG A 546 -5.09 49.68 -21.33
N GLN A 547 -5.01 49.87 -20.01
CA GLN A 547 -5.93 50.74 -19.27
C GLN A 547 -5.90 52.20 -19.74
N ASP A 548 -4.75 52.73 -20.17
CA ASP A 548 -4.60 54.12 -20.64
C ASP A 548 -4.99 54.25 -22.12
N ALA A 549 -4.90 53.16 -22.88
CA ALA A 549 -5.44 53.07 -24.23
C ALA A 549 -6.98 53.00 -24.25
N GLU A 550 -7.59 52.43 -23.20
CA GLU A 550 -9.04 52.30 -23.02
C GLU A 550 -9.70 53.56 -22.44
N ARG A 551 -8.92 54.48 -21.86
CA ARG A 551 -9.43 55.79 -21.47
C ARG A 551 -9.71 56.62 -22.72
N ASP A 552 -10.92 57.18 -22.78
CA ASP A 552 -11.31 58.15 -23.82
C ASP A 552 -10.35 59.35 -23.78
N TRP A 553 -9.81 59.68 -24.95
CA TRP A 553 -8.80 60.74 -25.13
C TRP A 553 -9.40 61.98 -25.78
#